data_AF-A0A353Y0Q0-F1
#
_entry.id   AF-A0A353Y0Q0-F1
#
_cell.length_a   1.000
_cell.length_b   1.000
_cell.length_c   1.000
_cell.angle_alpha   90.00
_cell.angle_beta   90.00
_cell.angle_gamma   90.00
#
_symmetry.space_group_name_H-M   'P 1'
#
loop_
_entity.id
_entity.type
_entity.pdbx_description
1 polymer ?
#
loop_
_entity_poly.entity_id
_entity_poly.type
_entity_poly.pdbx_seq_one_letter_code
_entity_poly.pdbx_strand_id
1 'polypeptide(L)'
;MLLLLTGFPLHASASQYPPLQELVDAVEEGGTLIPPPGIYAGPVVIDKPITIDGSHKVTIDAGGKGTVVLLDTDGATLKNLHLTNSGESHNDLDSGVQVRGKFNVVKDNLIDNSLFGVDLQQSEHNIVRRNTISSKTSFGLGQRGDSVRLWYSFHNKITDNIITDSRDMVVWYSADNTISRNTASGSRYSLHFMYSRYNKVEDNRYFNNAVGIFLMYSDGIELRNNYIAHAAGATGIGIGFKETS
;
A
#
# COMPACT_ATOMS: atom_id res chain seq x y z
N MET A 1 -18.63 48.39 -22.22
CA MET A 1 -17.65 47.93 -21.20
C MET A 1 -17.07 46.63 -21.71
N LEU A 2 -15.89 46.69 -22.33
CA LEU A 2 -15.26 45.58 -23.05
C LEU A 2 -14.39 44.80 -22.06
N LEU A 3 -14.78 43.57 -21.71
CA LEU A 3 -14.01 42.71 -20.80
C LEU A 3 -13.03 41.87 -21.63
N LEU A 4 -11.73 42.21 -21.59
CA LEU A 4 -10.66 41.34 -22.09
C LEU A 4 -10.47 40.18 -21.10
N LEU A 5 -10.77 38.96 -21.55
CA LEU A 5 -10.38 37.73 -20.87
C LEU A 5 -8.98 37.35 -21.34
N THR A 6 -7.95 37.67 -20.55
CA THR A 6 -6.60 37.13 -20.75
C THR A 6 -6.57 35.70 -20.22
N GLY A 7 -6.65 34.74 -21.13
CA GLY A 7 -6.44 33.32 -20.82
C GLY A 7 -4.99 33.07 -20.42
N PHE A 8 -4.78 32.59 -19.19
CA PHE A 8 -3.51 32.01 -18.78
C PHE A 8 -3.37 30.62 -19.42
N PRO A 9 -2.25 30.30 -20.09
CA PRO A 9 -2.02 28.93 -20.54
C PRO A 9 -1.74 28.03 -19.33
N LEU A 10 -2.65 27.08 -19.08
CA LEU A 10 -2.41 25.91 -18.25
C LEU A 10 -1.23 25.15 -18.84
N HIS A 11 -0.05 25.30 -18.23
CA HIS A 11 1.08 24.43 -18.50
C HIS A 11 0.82 23.09 -17.82
N ALA A 12 0.13 22.19 -18.51
CA ALA A 12 0.20 20.78 -18.18
C ALA A 12 1.64 20.33 -18.49
N SER A 13 2.49 20.25 -17.46
CA SER A 13 3.80 19.63 -17.63
C SER A 13 3.57 18.20 -18.07
N ALA A 14 3.95 17.87 -19.30
CA ALA A 14 3.98 16.48 -19.75
C ALA A 14 4.85 15.68 -18.79
N SER A 15 4.44 14.45 -18.48
CA SER A 15 5.28 13.55 -17.70
C SER A 15 6.61 13.31 -18.43
N GLN A 16 7.71 13.19 -17.67
CA GLN A 16 9.05 12.94 -18.21
C GLN A 16 9.17 11.57 -18.88
N TYR A 17 8.25 10.64 -18.58
CA TYR A 17 8.31 9.24 -19.02
C TYR A 17 7.10 8.89 -19.93
N PRO A 18 7.24 7.90 -20.83
CA PRO A 18 6.10 7.40 -21.59
C PRO A 18 5.03 6.83 -20.65
N PRO A 19 3.72 7.02 -20.94
CA PRO A 19 2.66 6.48 -20.10
C PRO A 19 2.60 4.96 -20.21
N LEU A 20 2.45 4.26 -19.07
CA LEU A 20 2.22 2.80 -19.10
C LEU A 20 0.78 2.47 -19.52
N GLN A 21 -0.17 3.40 -19.30
CA GLN A 21 -1.60 3.16 -19.50
C GLN A 21 -1.93 2.66 -20.90
N GLU A 22 -1.28 3.20 -21.95
CA GLU A 22 -1.53 2.76 -23.33
C GLU A 22 -1.20 1.27 -23.54
N LEU A 23 -0.17 0.75 -22.86
CA LEU A 23 0.18 -0.67 -22.91
C LEU A 23 -0.81 -1.52 -22.11
N VAL A 24 -1.37 -0.99 -21.01
CA VAL A 24 -2.40 -1.64 -20.20
C VAL A 24 -3.72 -1.74 -20.97
N ASP A 25 -4.12 -0.66 -21.63
CA ASP A 25 -5.37 -0.58 -22.39
C ASP A 25 -5.39 -1.57 -23.54
N ALA A 26 -4.23 -1.82 -24.18
CA ALA A 26 -4.08 -2.75 -25.29
C ALA A 26 -4.17 -4.25 -24.89
N VAL A 27 -4.14 -4.59 -23.60
CA VAL A 27 -4.14 -5.99 -23.13
C VAL A 27 -5.58 -6.50 -23.05
N GLU A 28 -5.89 -7.64 -23.65
CA GLU A 28 -7.20 -8.28 -23.53
C GLU A 28 -7.46 -8.76 -22.08
N GLU A 29 -8.73 -8.86 -21.68
CA GLU A 29 -9.09 -9.41 -20.35
C GLU A 29 -8.48 -10.81 -20.14
N GLY A 30 -7.95 -11.08 -18.94
CA GLY A 30 -7.21 -12.31 -18.65
C GLY A 30 -5.79 -12.34 -19.21
N GLY A 31 -5.41 -11.34 -20.02
CA GLY A 31 -4.10 -11.23 -20.64
C GLY A 31 -2.97 -10.92 -19.66
N THR A 32 -1.73 -11.03 -20.16
CA THR A 32 -0.52 -10.67 -19.43
C THR A 32 0.26 -9.60 -20.18
N LEU A 33 0.50 -8.47 -19.52
CA LEU A 33 1.40 -7.42 -19.94
C LEU A 33 2.80 -7.66 -19.36
N ILE A 34 3.80 -7.75 -20.23
CA ILE A 34 5.22 -7.72 -19.87
C ILE A 34 5.83 -6.50 -20.57
N PRO A 35 5.87 -5.32 -19.94
CA PRO A 35 6.40 -4.13 -20.57
C PRO A 35 7.90 -4.28 -20.88
N PRO A 36 8.41 -3.67 -21.95
CA PRO A 36 9.84 -3.51 -22.15
C PRO A 36 10.50 -2.88 -20.90
N PRO A 37 11.77 -3.24 -20.58
CA PRO A 37 12.51 -2.58 -19.51
C PRO A 37 12.50 -1.05 -19.64
N GLY A 38 12.21 -0.33 -18.56
CA GLY A 38 12.14 1.12 -18.60
C GLY A 38 11.43 1.76 -17.42
N ILE A 39 11.33 3.09 -17.46
CA ILE A 39 10.56 3.89 -16.52
C ILE A 39 9.35 4.44 -17.28
N TYR A 40 8.18 4.31 -16.67
CA TYR A 40 6.91 4.75 -17.22
C TYR A 40 6.21 5.72 -16.27
N ALA A 41 5.45 6.63 -16.86
CA ALA A 41 4.60 7.55 -16.12
C ALA A 41 3.36 6.81 -15.60
N GLY A 42 3.08 7.00 -14.30
CA GLY A 42 1.76 6.83 -13.73
C GLY A 42 0.92 8.12 -13.81
N PRO A 43 -0.32 8.12 -13.29
CA PRO A 43 -0.99 6.98 -12.66
C PRO A 43 -1.37 5.90 -13.68
N VAL A 44 -1.54 4.66 -13.20
CA VAL A 44 -2.04 3.54 -13.99
C VAL A 44 -3.32 3.02 -13.36
N VAL A 45 -4.38 2.89 -14.15
CA VAL A 45 -5.65 2.28 -13.74
C VAL A 45 -5.78 0.92 -14.42
N ILE A 46 -6.07 -0.10 -13.62
CA ILE A 46 -6.30 -1.47 -14.06
C ILE A 46 -7.74 -1.82 -13.69
N ASP A 47 -8.61 -1.77 -14.68
CA ASP A 47 -10.07 -1.98 -14.57
C ASP A 47 -10.53 -3.35 -15.08
N LYS A 48 -9.59 -4.18 -15.53
CA LYS A 48 -9.83 -5.53 -16.07
C LYS A 48 -8.90 -6.59 -15.44
N PRO A 49 -9.31 -7.86 -15.40
CA PRO A 49 -8.55 -8.96 -14.75
C PRO A 49 -7.30 -9.34 -15.56
N ILE A 50 -6.25 -8.54 -15.49
CA ILE A 50 -4.99 -8.79 -16.23
C ILE A 50 -3.81 -9.01 -15.27
N THR A 51 -2.74 -9.59 -15.79
CA THR A 51 -1.45 -9.63 -15.10
C THR A 51 -0.51 -8.57 -15.67
N ILE A 52 0.10 -7.74 -14.82
CA ILE A 52 1.25 -6.92 -15.20
C ILE A 52 2.49 -7.49 -14.49
N ASP A 53 3.49 -7.87 -15.29
CA ASP A 53 4.78 -8.39 -14.82
C ASP A 53 5.93 -7.48 -15.27
N GLY A 54 6.49 -6.73 -14.33
CA GLY A 54 7.63 -5.86 -14.59
C GLY A 54 8.96 -6.59 -14.79
N SER A 55 9.02 -7.90 -14.53
CA SER A 55 10.25 -8.71 -14.60
C SER A 55 11.44 -8.11 -13.84
N HIS A 56 11.18 -7.33 -12.78
CA HIS A 56 12.15 -6.54 -12.01
C HIS A 56 12.94 -5.51 -12.84
N LYS A 57 12.39 -5.08 -13.98
CA LYS A 57 13.04 -4.16 -14.94
C LYS A 57 12.17 -2.95 -15.31
N VAL A 58 10.99 -2.83 -14.69
CA VAL A 58 10.01 -1.79 -14.99
C VAL A 58 9.73 -0.98 -13.72
N THR A 59 9.86 0.35 -13.86
CA THR A 59 9.46 1.32 -12.84
C THR A 59 8.23 2.08 -13.31
N ILE A 60 7.26 2.27 -12.42
CA ILE A 60 6.14 3.20 -12.60
C ILE A 60 6.33 4.36 -11.62
N ASP A 61 6.48 5.57 -12.16
CA ASP A 61 6.73 6.80 -11.40
C ASP A 61 5.52 7.74 -11.57
N ALA A 62 4.84 8.07 -10.46
CA ALA A 62 3.68 8.96 -10.48
C ALA A 62 4.02 10.46 -10.41
N GLY A 63 5.30 10.83 -10.47
CA GLY A 63 5.74 12.21 -10.58
C GLY A 63 5.44 13.07 -9.34
N GLY A 64 5.22 12.47 -8.18
CA GLY A 64 4.87 13.16 -6.95
C GLY A 64 3.40 13.56 -6.87
N LYS A 65 2.52 12.92 -7.64
CA LYS A 65 1.08 13.23 -7.67
C LYS A 65 0.23 11.96 -7.69
N GLY A 66 -0.78 11.92 -6.82
CA GLY A 66 -1.78 10.86 -6.86
C GLY A 66 -1.24 9.48 -6.46
N THR A 67 -2.07 8.47 -6.69
CA THR A 67 -1.71 7.06 -6.52
C THR A 67 -0.96 6.55 -7.77
N VAL A 68 0.06 5.69 -7.58
CA VAL A 68 0.86 5.14 -8.69
C VAL A 68 0.05 4.14 -9.51
N VAL A 69 -0.56 3.15 -8.86
CA VAL A 69 -1.43 2.15 -9.50
C VAL A 69 -2.75 2.02 -8.75
N LEU A 70 -3.87 2.13 -9.46
CA LEU A 70 -5.20 1.77 -8.98
C LEU A 70 -5.63 0.44 -9.61
N LEU A 71 -5.86 -0.58 -8.78
CA LEU A 71 -6.61 -1.77 -9.15
C LEU A 71 -8.07 -1.52 -8.86
N ASP A 72 -8.90 -1.35 -9.89
CA ASP A 72 -10.35 -1.17 -9.81
C ASP A 72 -11.05 -2.32 -10.55
N THR A 73 -10.73 -3.54 -10.13
CA THR A 73 -11.13 -4.77 -10.80
C THR A 73 -10.99 -5.96 -9.85
N ASP A 74 -11.51 -7.10 -10.27
CA ASP A 74 -11.32 -8.37 -9.57
C ASP A 74 -10.29 -9.23 -10.32
N GLY A 75 -9.45 -9.97 -9.61
CA GLY A 75 -8.59 -11.00 -10.20
C GLY A 75 -7.35 -10.51 -10.96
N ALA A 76 -6.98 -9.24 -10.86
CA ALA A 76 -5.74 -8.72 -11.43
C ALA A 76 -4.51 -9.16 -10.63
N THR A 77 -3.36 -9.26 -11.30
CA THR A 77 -2.06 -9.52 -10.66
C THR A 77 -1.05 -8.44 -11.02
N LEU A 78 -0.49 -7.78 -10.02
CA LEU A 78 0.56 -6.77 -10.16
C LEU A 78 1.85 -7.31 -9.53
N LYS A 79 2.89 -7.57 -10.34
CA LYS A 79 4.12 -8.20 -9.84
C LYS A 79 5.42 -7.73 -10.46
N ASN A 80 6.51 -7.89 -9.70
CA ASN A 80 7.89 -7.66 -10.12
C ASN A 80 8.14 -6.24 -10.65
N LEU A 81 7.45 -5.25 -10.09
CA LEU A 81 7.55 -3.84 -10.47
C LEU A 81 8.27 -3.03 -9.39
N HIS A 82 8.81 -1.88 -9.79
CA HIS A 82 9.15 -0.80 -8.90
C HIS A 82 8.06 0.29 -9.02
N LEU A 83 7.38 0.61 -7.93
CA LEU A 83 6.28 1.57 -7.87
C LEU A 83 6.70 2.72 -6.95
N THR A 84 6.79 3.93 -7.48
CA THR A 84 7.43 5.02 -6.75
C THR A 84 6.76 6.37 -6.97
N ASN A 85 7.10 7.29 -6.06
CA ASN A 85 6.85 8.71 -6.19
C ASN A 85 5.35 9.05 -6.30
N SER A 86 4.53 8.47 -5.42
CA SER A 86 3.14 8.91 -5.23
C SER A 86 3.08 10.37 -4.78
N GLY A 87 1.87 10.93 -4.78
CA GLY A 87 1.58 12.20 -4.12
C GLY A 87 1.66 12.16 -2.59
N GLU A 88 1.25 13.27 -1.97
CA GLU A 88 1.42 13.55 -0.55
C GLU A 88 0.07 13.82 0.17
N SER A 89 -1.06 13.58 -0.51
CA SER A 89 -2.39 13.80 0.04
C SER A 89 -2.80 12.66 0.98
N HIS A 90 -2.94 12.99 2.27
CA HIS A 90 -3.55 12.09 3.26
C HIS A 90 -5.05 11.92 3.07
N ASN A 91 -5.71 12.88 2.43
CA ASN A 91 -7.16 12.84 2.19
C ASN A 91 -7.47 11.93 1.01
N ASP A 92 -6.67 12.01 -0.06
CA ASP A 92 -6.85 11.18 -1.26
C ASP A 92 -6.17 9.81 -1.14
N LEU A 93 -5.42 9.60 -0.05
CA LEU A 93 -4.68 8.37 0.25
C LEU A 93 -3.70 8.02 -0.88
N ASP A 94 -2.88 8.99 -1.28
CA ASP A 94 -1.91 8.81 -2.37
C ASP A 94 -0.99 7.61 -2.09
N SER A 95 -1.19 6.53 -2.85
CA SER A 95 -0.62 5.21 -2.55
C SER A 95 0.33 4.74 -3.65
N GLY A 96 1.23 3.81 -3.31
CA GLY A 96 1.92 2.99 -4.31
C GLY A 96 0.94 2.09 -5.07
N VAL A 97 0.04 1.43 -4.33
CA VAL A 97 -1.08 0.67 -4.92
C VAL A 97 -2.34 0.92 -4.12
N GLN A 98 -3.40 1.38 -4.78
CA GLN A 98 -4.75 1.33 -4.22
C GLN A 98 -5.49 0.15 -4.82
N VAL A 99 -6.19 -0.62 -3.99
CA VAL A 99 -6.95 -1.80 -4.37
C VAL A 99 -8.41 -1.59 -4.02
N ARG A 100 -9.27 -1.74 -5.03
CA ARG A 100 -10.72 -1.76 -4.97
C ARG A 100 -11.20 -2.98 -5.73
N GLY A 101 -11.58 -4.02 -5.01
CA GLY A 101 -12.07 -5.26 -5.62
C GLY A 101 -11.60 -6.49 -4.88
N LYS A 102 -11.69 -7.62 -5.56
CA LYS A 102 -11.55 -8.94 -4.97
C LYS A 102 -10.52 -9.80 -5.70
N PHE A 103 -9.94 -10.74 -4.97
CA PHE A 103 -9.04 -11.76 -5.53
C PHE A 103 -7.82 -11.20 -6.29
N ASN A 104 -7.47 -9.92 -6.09
CA ASN A 104 -6.28 -9.33 -6.69
C ASN A 104 -5.02 -9.78 -5.95
N VAL A 105 -3.90 -9.77 -6.67
CA VAL A 105 -2.60 -10.17 -6.15
C VAL A 105 -1.57 -9.07 -6.40
N VAL A 106 -1.13 -8.40 -5.34
CA VAL A 106 -0.01 -7.45 -5.35
C VAL A 106 1.20 -8.15 -4.73
N LYS A 107 2.18 -8.54 -5.55
CA LYS A 107 3.30 -9.33 -5.04
C LYS A 107 4.65 -9.02 -5.66
N ASP A 108 5.71 -9.30 -4.91
CA ASP A 108 7.09 -9.26 -5.43
C ASP A 108 7.48 -7.85 -5.98
N ASN A 109 6.86 -6.79 -5.46
CA ASN A 109 7.12 -5.40 -5.87
C ASN A 109 8.02 -4.66 -4.88
N LEU A 110 8.77 -3.69 -5.39
CA LEU A 110 9.39 -2.62 -4.59
C LEU A 110 8.45 -1.41 -4.62
N ILE A 111 8.01 -0.96 -3.45
CA ILE A 111 7.14 0.21 -3.28
C ILE A 111 7.87 1.20 -2.37
N ASP A 112 8.32 2.32 -2.91
CA ASP A 112 9.03 3.34 -2.14
C ASP A 112 8.60 4.75 -2.53
N ASN A 113 9.07 5.74 -1.76
CA ASN A 113 8.74 7.16 -1.96
C ASN A 113 7.22 7.40 -2.19
N SER A 114 6.40 6.55 -1.57
CA SER A 114 4.95 6.58 -1.67
C SER A 114 4.42 6.95 -0.29
N LEU A 115 3.39 7.81 -0.21
CA LEU A 115 2.88 8.22 1.09
C LEU A 115 2.25 7.01 1.79
N PHE A 116 1.33 6.32 1.12
CA PHE A 116 0.83 5.01 1.53
C PHE A 116 1.44 3.91 0.64
N GLY A 117 1.68 2.72 1.19
CA GLY A 117 2.23 1.61 0.40
C GLY A 117 1.14 0.91 -0.41
N VAL A 118 0.37 0.04 0.25
CA VAL A 118 -0.80 -0.64 -0.33
C VAL A 118 -2.06 -0.31 0.47
N ASP A 119 -3.03 0.34 -0.15
CA ASP A 119 -4.31 0.70 0.45
C ASP A 119 -5.45 -0.16 -0.11
N LEU A 120 -6.03 -1.01 0.73
CA LEU A 120 -7.21 -1.83 0.40
C LEU A 120 -8.47 -1.10 0.89
N GLN A 121 -9.34 -0.73 -0.06
CA GLN A 121 -10.62 -0.11 0.22
C GLN A 121 -11.75 -1.04 -0.16
N GLN A 122 -12.58 -1.42 0.83
CA GLN A 122 -13.75 -2.27 0.63
C GLN A 122 -13.45 -3.55 -0.17
N SER A 123 -12.31 -4.17 0.13
CA SER A 123 -11.67 -5.17 -0.70
C SER A 123 -11.63 -6.54 -0.02
N GLU A 124 -11.82 -7.61 -0.79
CA GLU A 124 -12.04 -8.96 -0.24
C GLU A 124 -11.17 -10.04 -0.91
N HIS A 125 -10.65 -10.99 -0.14
CA HIS A 125 -9.87 -12.13 -0.68
C HIS A 125 -8.61 -11.76 -1.49
N ASN A 126 -8.08 -10.56 -1.31
CA ASN A 126 -6.85 -10.12 -1.98
C ASN A 126 -5.59 -10.64 -1.28
N ILE A 127 -4.49 -10.68 -2.02
CA ILE A 127 -3.18 -11.10 -1.54
C ILE A 127 -2.18 -9.96 -1.73
N VAL A 128 -1.62 -9.47 -0.63
CA VAL A 128 -0.46 -8.56 -0.64
C VAL A 128 0.74 -9.33 -0.09
N ARG A 129 1.67 -9.74 -0.97
CA ARG A 129 2.71 -10.69 -0.59
C ARG A 129 4.10 -10.40 -1.12
N ARG A 130 5.13 -10.53 -0.28
CA ARG A 130 6.55 -10.38 -0.68
C ARG A 130 6.84 -9.03 -1.35
N ASN A 131 6.15 -7.99 -0.92
CA ASN A 131 6.50 -6.63 -1.32
C ASN A 131 7.52 -6.05 -0.33
N THR A 132 8.43 -5.23 -0.82
CA THR A 132 9.30 -4.37 -0.01
C THR A 132 8.70 -2.98 -0.04
N ILE A 133 8.30 -2.45 1.12
CA ILE A 133 7.49 -1.23 1.23
C ILE A 133 8.19 -0.21 2.15
N SER A 134 8.34 1.01 1.67
CA SER A 134 8.73 2.17 2.49
C SER A 134 7.94 3.42 2.13
N SER A 135 7.75 4.29 3.11
CA SER A 135 7.07 5.58 2.89
C SER A 135 8.04 6.63 2.30
N LYS A 136 7.56 7.85 2.11
CA LYS A 136 8.40 9.06 1.95
C LYS A 136 9.33 9.26 3.15
N THR A 137 10.56 8.77 3.06
CA THR A 137 11.52 8.74 4.18
C THR A 137 12.01 10.12 4.61
N SER A 138 11.91 11.12 3.74
CA SER A 138 12.16 12.54 4.03
C SER A 138 11.17 13.14 5.03
N PHE A 139 10.01 12.50 5.24
CA PHE A 139 8.99 12.97 6.18
C PHE A 139 9.29 12.48 7.60
N GLY A 140 8.89 13.28 8.59
CA GLY A 140 8.88 12.85 9.98
C GLY A 140 7.92 11.68 10.19
N LEU A 141 8.18 10.84 11.19
CA LEU A 141 7.47 9.57 11.39
C LEU A 141 5.93 9.71 11.43
N GLY A 142 5.40 10.78 12.04
CA GLY A 142 3.95 11.03 12.10
C GLY A 142 3.32 11.53 10.80
N GLN A 143 4.12 12.09 9.89
CA GLN A 143 3.70 12.64 8.59
C GLN A 143 3.76 11.60 7.47
N ARG A 144 4.47 10.49 7.68
CA ARG A 144 4.47 9.34 6.77
C ARG A 144 3.05 8.74 6.69
N GLY A 145 2.74 8.05 5.61
CA GLY A 145 1.51 7.28 5.51
C GLY A 145 1.72 5.82 5.90
N ASP A 146 0.64 5.05 5.79
CA ASP A 146 0.60 3.68 6.25
C ASP A 146 1.14 2.72 5.18
N SER A 147 1.97 1.77 5.59
CA SER A 147 2.61 0.77 4.71
C SER A 147 1.59 -0.14 4.03
N VAL A 148 0.68 -0.70 4.81
CA VAL A 148 -0.48 -1.44 4.33
C VAL A 148 -1.67 -1.00 5.16
N ARG A 149 -2.74 -0.56 4.48
CA ARG A 149 -3.98 -0.09 5.10
C ARG A 149 -5.13 -0.95 4.62
N LEU A 150 -5.91 -1.49 5.55
CA LEU A 150 -7.17 -2.18 5.27
C LEU A 150 -8.31 -1.33 5.81
N TRP A 151 -9.29 -1.01 4.95
CA TRP A 151 -10.50 -0.28 5.33
C TRP A 151 -11.73 -1.03 4.83
N TYR A 152 -12.60 -1.48 5.75
CA TYR A 152 -13.76 -2.33 5.44
C TYR A 152 -13.41 -3.53 4.53
N SER A 153 -12.28 -4.18 4.80
CA SER A 153 -11.69 -5.18 3.93
C SER A 153 -11.61 -6.54 4.63
N PHE A 154 -12.01 -7.61 3.94
CA PHE A 154 -12.28 -8.91 4.57
C PHE A 154 -11.54 -10.07 3.89
N HIS A 155 -11.19 -11.10 4.66
CA HIS A 155 -10.58 -12.33 4.12
C HIS A 155 -9.30 -12.14 3.28
N ASN A 156 -8.59 -11.03 3.46
CA ASN A 156 -7.34 -10.73 2.74
C ASN A 156 -6.14 -11.38 3.42
N LYS A 157 -5.05 -11.55 2.65
CA LYS A 157 -3.79 -12.12 3.11
C LYS A 157 -2.66 -11.12 2.91
N ILE A 158 -2.14 -10.60 4.02
CA ILE A 158 -0.99 -9.69 4.04
C ILE A 158 0.22 -10.49 4.56
N THR A 159 1.04 -11.00 3.64
CA THR A 159 2.00 -12.06 3.99
C THR A 159 3.40 -11.83 3.47
N ASP A 160 4.42 -12.19 4.25
CA ASP A 160 5.81 -12.23 3.77
C ASP A 160 6.34 -10.88 3.25
N ASN A 161 5.76 -9.74 3.66
CA ASN A 161 6.21 -8.40 3.24
C ASN A 161 7.35 -7.88 4.13
N ILE A 162 8.22 -7.04 3.57
CA ILE A 162 9.27 -6.32 4.28
C ILE A 162 8.90 -4.84 4.31
N ILE A 163 8.75 -4.27 5.50
CA ILE A 163 8.29 -2.90 5.69
C ILE A 163 9.34 -2.13 6.47
N THR A 164 9.74 -0.97 5.96
CA THR A 164 10.71 -0.09 6.61
C THR A 164 10.25 1.34 6.52
N ASP A 165 10.44 2.11 7.60
CA ASP A 165 10.28 3.56 7.55
C ASP A 165 8.90 4.04 7.05
N SER A 166 7.83 3.37 7.49
CA SER A 166 6.43 3.80 7.29
C SER A 166 5.80 4.28 8.59
N ARG A 167 4.62 4.90 8.55
CA ARG A 167 3.92 5.27 9.78
C ARG A 167 3.37 4.03 10.47
N ASP A 168 2.30 3.43 9.93
CA ASP A 168 1.68 2.25 10.51
C ASP A 168 1.53 1.12 9.46
N MET A 169 1.34 -0.12 9.90
CA MET A 169 0.42 -1.04 9.20
C MET A 169 -0.92 -0.96 9.95
N VAL A 170 -2.03 -0.71 9.26
CA VAL A 170 -3.30 -0.43 9.93
C VAL A 170 -4.47 -1.24 9.37
N VAL A 171 -5.32 -1.72 10.28
CA VAL A 171 -6.53 -2.50 9.97
C VAL A 171 -7.73 -1.82 10.60
N TRP A 172 -8.61 -1.27 9.77
CA TRP A 172 -9.79 -0.51 10.15
C TRP A 172 -11.08 -1.20 9.72
N TYR A 173 -12.03 -1.38 10.65
CA TYR A 173 -13.37 -1.93 10.36
C TYR A 173 -13.35 -3.22 9.54
N SER A 174 -12.32 -4.04 9.74
CA SER A 174 -11.98 -5.15 8.85
C SER A 174 -11.95 -6.47 9.63
N ALA A 175 -12.27 -7.57 8.96
CA ALA A 175 -12.36 -8.87 9.63
C ALA A 175 -11.83 -10.05 8.82
N ASP A 176 -11.49 -11.13 9.54
CA ASP A 176 -11.09 -12.41 8.96
C ASP A 176 -9.85 -12.34 8.05
N ASN A 177 -9.00 -11.32 8.23
CA ASN A 177 -7.75 -11.19 7.49
C ASN A 177 -6.62 -11.97 8.18
N THR A 178 -5.68 -12.46 7.37
CA THR A 178 -4.45 -13.08 7.85
C THR A 178 -3.26 -12.15 7.60
N ILE A 179 -2.56 -11.78 8.67
CA ILE A 179 -1.36 -10.95 8.63
C ILE A 179 -0.21 -11.82 9.16
N SER A 180 0.61 -12.37 8.27
CA SER A 180 1.58 -13.38 8.68
C SER A 180 2.96 -13.25 8.05
N ARG A 181 4.02 -13.57 8.82
CA ARG A 181 5.41 -13.61 8.32
C ARG A 181 5.91 -12.29 7.73
N ASN A 182 5.30 -11.17 8.11
CA ASN A 182 5.78 -9.84 7.72
C ASN A 182 6.93 -9.44 8.64
N THR A 183 7.89 -8.69 8.10
CA THR A 183 8.96 -8.06 8.86
C THR A 183 8.79 -6.54 8.80
N ALA A 184 8.73 -5.86 9.94
CA ALA A 184 8.57 -4.40 9.98
C ALA A 184 9.52 -3.72 10.98
N SER A 185 10.14 -2.62 10.56
CA SER A 185 11.04 -1.81 11.40
C SER A 185 11.04 -0.32 11.07
N GLY A 186 11.36 0.54 12.04
CA GLY A 186 11.42 1.99 11.84
C GLY A 186 10.03 2.65 11.70
N SER A 187 8.97 1.96 12.11
CA SER A 187 7.59 2.42 12.06
C SER A 187 7.07 2.92 13.40
N ARG A 188 5.98 3.70 13.36
CA ARG A 188 5.26 4.16 14.54
C ARG A 188 4.51 2.99 15.18
N TYR A 189 3.66 2.32 14.43
CA TYR A 189 3.03 1.06 14.83
C TYR A 189 3.38 -0.02 13.82
N SER A 190 4.01 -1.11 14.24
CA SER A 190 4.25 -2.24 13.33
C SER A 190 2.94 -2.87 12.86
N LEU A 191 1.93 -2.88 13.74
CA LEU A 191 0.56 -3.24 13.41
C LEU A 191 -0.42 -2.55 14.37
N HIS A 192 -1.45 -1.94 13.80
CA HIS A 192 -2.46 -1.18 14.52
C HIS A 192 -3.86 -1.64 14.08
N PHE A 193 -4.67 -2.09 15.03
CA PHE A 193 -6.08 -2.41 14.80
C PHE A 193 -6.99 -1.34 15.37
N MET A 194 -8.03 -1.01 14.60
CA MET A 194 -9.11 -0.11 14.99
C MET A 194 -10.45 -0.72 14.56
N TYR A 195 -11.33 -0.99 15.54
CA TYR A 195 -12.70 -1.47 15.29
C TYR A 195 -12.79 -2.74 14.41
N SER A 196 -11.86 -3.67 14.57
CA SER A 196 -11.69 -4.82 13.67
C SER A 196 -11.93 -6.14 14.40
N ARG A 197 -12.24 -7.23 13.68
CA ARG A 197 -12.65 -8.50 14.30
C ARG A 197 -12.02 -9.73 13.68
N TYR A 198 -11.77 -10.76 14.48
CA TYR A 198 -11.41 -12.11 13.99
C TYR A 198 -10.21 -12.17 13.03
N ASN A 199 -9.28 -11.21 13.13
CA ASN A 199 -8.08 -11.22 12.33
C ASN A 199 -7.01 -12.08 13.00
N LYS A 200 -6.23 -12.79 12.19
CA LYS A 200 -5.13 -13.63 12.64
C LYS A 200 -3.80 -12.95 12.34
N VAL A 201 -2.94 -12.84 13.35
CA VAL A 201 -1.62 -12.22 13.26
C VAL A 201 -0.58 -13.23 13.72
N GLU A 202 0.19 -13.79 12.80
CA GLU A 202 1.09 -14.90 13.12
C GLU A 202 2.50 -14.80 12.52
N ASP A 203 3.49 -15.24 13.29
CA ASP A 203 4.89 -15.38 12.84
C ASP A 203 5.51 -14.08 12.28
N ASN A 204 5.02 -12.90 12.69
CA ASN A 204 5.57 -11.62 12.25
C ASN A 204 6.79 -11.24 13.08
N ARG A 205 7.73 -10.49 12.48
CA ARG A 205 8.95 -9.99 13.12
C ARG A 205 8.94 -8.46 13.14
N TYR A 206 8.67 -7.88 14.30
CA TYR A 206 8.55 -6.45 14.51
C TYR A 206 9.66 -5.95 15.43
N PHE A 207 10.52 -5.05 14.95
CA PHE A 207 11.63 -4.55 15.75
C PHE A 207 11.99 -3.10 15.45
N ASN A 208 12.53 -2.38 16.46
CA ASN A 208 12.91 -0.97 16.33
C ASN A 208 11.74 -0.08 15.84
N ASN A 209 10.55 -0.32 16.37
CA ASN A 209 9.34 0.48 16.11
C ASN A 209 8.94 1.23 17.38
N ALA A 210 8.13 2.28 17.28
CA ALA A 210 7.66 2.98 18.48
C ALA A 210 6.67 2.11 19.28
N VAL A 211 5.86 1.33 18.56
CA VAL A 211 4.94 0.34 19.09
C VAL A 211 5.00 -0.92 18.22
N GLY A 212 5.04 -2.10 18.84
CA GLY A 212 4.93 -3.38 18.14
C GLY A 212 3.51 -3.59 17.60
N ILE A 213 2.60 -4.06 18.45
CA ILE A 213 1.20 -4.29 18.08
C ILE A 213 0.30 -3.45 19.00
N PHE A 214 -0.69 -2.75 18.44
CA PHE A 214 -1.71 -2.08 19.24
C PHE A 214 -3.11 -2.50 18.79
N LEU A 215 -3.91 -2.95 19.76
CA LEU A 215 -5.28 -3.39 19.57
C LEU A 215 -6.23 -2.35 20.16
N MET A 216 -7.03 -1.69 19.34
CA MET A 216 -8.04 -0.72 19.79
C MET A 216 -9.43 -1.12 19.31
N TYR A 217 -10.39 -1.19 20.23
CA TYR A 217 -11.81 -1.40 19.95
C TYR A 217 -12.09 -2.66 19.11
N SER A 218 -11.23 -3.67 19.21
CA SER A 218 -11.22 -4.84 18.33
C SER A 218 -11.56 -6.11 19.12
N ASP A 219 -12.09 -7.12 18.45
CA ASP A 219 -12.60 -8.33 19.11
C ASP A 219 -12.10 -9.61 18.42
N GLY A 220 -11.69 -10.59 19.21
CA GLY A 220 -11.30 -11.92 18.72
C GLY A 220 -10.05 -11.89 17.85
N ILE A 221 -9.12 -10.96 18.10
CA ILE A 221 -7.84 -10.89 17.37
C ILE A 221 -6.89 -11.96 17.91
N GLU A 222 -6.43 -12.85 17.03
CA GLU A 222 -5.54 -13.94 17.40
C GLU A 222 -4.09 -13.55 17.11
N LEU A 223 -3.30 -13.31 18.16
CA LEU A 223 -1.85 -13.09 18.05
C LEU A 223 -1.08 -14.37 18.40
N ARG A 224 -0.32 -14.94 17.46
CA ARG A 224 0.48 -16.16 17.67
C ARG A 224 1.92 -16.02 17.17
N ASN A 225 2.90 -16.46 17.96
CA ASN A 225 4.30 -16.60 17.54
C ASN A 225 4.95 -15.34 16.93
N ASN A 226 4.46 -14.13 17.27
CA ASN A 226 5.05 -12.89 16.79
C ASN A 226 6.29 -12.53 17.62
N TYR A 227 7.38 -12.20 16.96
CA TYR A 227 8.58 -11.67 17.59
C TYR A 227 8.51 -10.15 17.62
N ILE A 228 8.48 -9.56 18.83
CA ILE A 228 8.47 -8.12 19.04
C ILE A 228 9.67 -7.75 19.92
N ALA A 229 10.56 -6.89 19.42
CA ALA A 229 11.75 -6.50 20.16
C ALA A 229 12.10 -5.02 19.97
N HIS A 230 12.76 -4.42 20.96
CA HIS A 230 13.28 -3.06 20.88
C HIS A 230 12.20 -2.03 20.48
N ALA A 231 11.01 -2.16 21.04
CA ALA A 231 10.03 -1.07 20.99
C ALA A 231 10.60 0.11 21.78
N ALA A 232 10.80 1.26 21.12
CA ALA A 232 11.60 2.36 21.66
C ALA A 232 10.95 3.73 21.43
N GLY A 233 11.50 4.79 22.01
CA GLY A 233 10.93 6.15 21.92
C GLY A 233 9.87 6.41 22.98
N ALA A 234 9.15 7.54 22.85
CA ALA A 234 8.26 8.04 23.90
C ALA A 234 7.09 7.10 24.25
N THR A 235 6.67 6.23 23.32
CA THR A 235 5.61 5.25 23.56
C THR A 235 6.19 3.95 24.11
N GLY A 236 7.15 3.32 23.43
CA GLY A 236 7.89 2.16 23.93
C GLY A 236 7.01 0.95 24.27
N ILE A 237 5.99 0.64 23.46
CA ILE A 237 5.02 -0.43 23.75
C ILE A 237 5.31 -1.67 22.89
N GLY A 238 5.47 -2.83 23.52
CA GLY A 238 5.51 -4.11 22.81
C GLY A 238 4.14 -4.49 22.24
N ILE A 239 3.17 -4.73 23.12
CA ILE A 239 1.76 -4.97 22.78
C ILE A 239 0.88 -4.07 23.65
N GLY A 240 0.00 -3.29 23.02
CA GLY A 240 -0.94 -2.39 23.69
C GLY A 240 -2.39 -2.79 23.43
N PHE A 241 -3.25 -2.57 24.43
CA PHE A 241 -4.68 -2.91 24.39
C PHE A 241 -5.50 -1.69 24.80
N LYS A 242 -6.57 -1.40 24.07
CA LYS A 242 -7.58 -0.40 24.43
C LYS A 242 -8.96 -0.92 24.07
N GLU A 243 -9.78 -1.19 25.07
CA GLU A 243 -11.19 -1.61 24.90
C GLU A 243 -11.34 -2.74 23.87
N THR A 244 -10.57 -3.81 24.05
CA THR A 244 -10.44 -4.91 23.09
C THR A 244 -10.56 -6.25 23.82
N SER A 245 -11.10 -7.26 23.15
CA SER A 245 -11.34 -8.61 23.69
C SER A 245 -10.84 -9.74 22.79
#